data_AF-A0AAW7LUD3-F1
#
_entry.id   AF-A0AAW7LUD3-F1
#
_cell.length_a   1.000
_cell.length_b   1.000
_cell.length_c   1.000
_cell.angle_alpha   90.00
_cell.angle_beta   90.00
_cell.angle_gamma   90.00
#
_symmetry.space_group_name_H-M   'P 1'
#
loop_
_entity.id
_entity.type
_entity.pdbx_description
1 polymer ?
#
loop_
_entity_poly.entity_id
_entity_poly.type
_entity_poly.pdbx_seq_one_letter_code
_entity_poly.pdbx_strand_id
1 'polypeptide(L)'
;MKFNVFLKVNHGAHWVLSSGSPIFESTLFETRPEAINDLEKFVTGMESPTFIDNDNSDSPSPATVIFKQIDSRWHWTLFFSFNGVRSKIAESSEKGFDSLELAKQKAKIFCNSIVDAPILDQFDIAIPGLGFTKSFEHAHNIGDIHPSSKWVK
;
A
#
# COMPACT_ATOMS: atom_id res chain seq x y z
N MET A 1 2.62 6.44 -7.66
CA MET A 1 2.60 5.08 -7.10
C MET A 1 1.46 4.32 -7.75
N LYS A 2 1.52 2.99 -7.85
CA LYS A 2 0.44 2.14 -8.35
C LYS A 2 0.53 0.73 -7.78
N PHE A 3 -0.60 0.04 -7.72
CA PHE A 3 -0.67 -1.41 -7.54
C PHE A 3 -0.94 -2.09 -8.87
N ASN A 4 -0.24 -3.18 -9.14
CA ASN A 4 -0.53 -4.08 -10.24
C ASN A 4 -0.83 -5.48 -9.69
N VAL A 5 -1.94 -6.07 -10.09
CA VAL A 5 -2.30 -7.47 -9.77
C VAL A 5 -1.93 -8.34 -10.97
N PHE A 6 -0.98 -9.25 -10.75
CA PHE A 6 -0.48 -10.18 -11.75
C PHE A 6 -1.16 -11.53 -11.60
N LEU A 7 -1.55 -12.11 -12.73
CA LEU A 7 -2.05 -13.48 -12.81
C LEU A 7 -1.10 -14.30 -13.69
N LYS A 8 -0.40 -15.26 -13.09
CA LYS A 8 0.42 -16.21 -13.83
C LYS A 8 -0.40 -17.49 -14.03
N VAL A 9 -0.66 -17.84 -15.28
CA VAL A 9 -1.38 -19.08 -15.64
C VAL A 9 -0.69 -20.27 -14.97
N ASN A 10 -1.45 -21.06 -14.21
CA ASN A 10 -1.00 -22.22 -13.42
C ASN A 10 -0.04 -21.93 -12.25
N HIS A 11 0.24 -20.66 -11.93
CA HIS A 11 1.14 -20.28 -10.85
C HIS A 11 0.48 -19.32 -9.84
N GLY A 12 -0.81 -19.01 -10.00
CA GLY A 12 -1.55 -18.15 -9.08
C GLY A 12 -1.40 -16.66 -9.35
N ALA A 13 -1.70 -15.85 -8.34
CA ALA A 13 -1.75 -14.39 -8.43
C ALA A 13 -0.98 -13.72 -7.30
N HIS A 14 -0.46 -12.52 -7.54
CA HIS A 14 0.17 -11.67 -6.53
C HIS A 14 -0.04 -10.21 -6.92
N TRP A 15 0.18 -9.29 -5.98
CA TRP A 15 0.14 -7.86 -6.24
C TRP A 15 1.48 -7.21 -5.93
N VAL A 16 1.80 -6.16 -6.70
CA VAL A 16 3.05 -5.40 -6.57
C VAL A 16 2.72 -3.93 -6.39
N LEU A 17 3.29 -3.32 -5.36
CA LEU A 17 3.32 -1.88 -5.17
C LEU A 17 4.56 -1.31 -5.86
N SER A 18 4.39 -0.30 -6.70
CA SER A 18 5.51 0.33 -7.42
C SER A 18 5.42 1.85 -7.51
N SER A 19 6.60 2.49 -7.60
CA SER A 19 6.74 3.91 -7.90
C SER A 19 7.89 4.13 -8.88
N GLY A 20 7.70 3.68 -10.12
CA GLY A 20 8.76 3.58 -11.14
C GLY A 20 9.52 2.26 -11.06
N SER A 21 9.90 1.83 -9.86
CA SER A 21 10.41 0.49 -9.54
C SER A 21 9.52 -0.23 -8.52
N PRO A 22 9.57 -1.58 -8.44
CA PRO A 22 8.91 -2.32 -7.36
C PRO A 22 9.38 -1.86 -5.99
N ILE A 23 8.44 -1.66 -5.07
CA ILE A 23 8.67 -1.31 -3.66
C ILE A 23 8.41 -2.55 -2.80
N PHE A 24 7.28 -3.21 -3.03
CA PHE A 24 6.85 -4.37 -2.28
C PHE A 24 6.08 -5.32 -3.19
N GLU A 25 6.27 -6.62 -2.97
CA GLU A 25 5.58 -7.70 -3.66
C GLU A 25 4.92 -8.58 -2.59
N SER A 26 3.64 -8.87 -2.79
CA SER A 26 2.89 -9.76 -1.90
C SER A 26 3.40 -11.20 -1.99
N THR A 27 2.96 -12.03 -1.06
CA THR A 27 3.05 -13.48 -1.26
C THR A 27 2.23 -13.91 -2.49
N LEU A 28 2.50 -15.12 -2.96
CA LEU A 28 1.73 -15.75 -4.02
C LEU A 28 0.43 -16.34 -3.45
N PHE A 29 -0.68 -16.05 -4.11
CA PHE A 29 -2.02 -16.55 -3.82
C PHE A 29 -2.47 -17.52 -4.89
N GLU A 30 -3.41 -18.42 -4.58
CA GLU A 30 -3.89 -19.41 -5.56
C GLU A 30 -4.72 -18.73 -6.65
N THR A 31 -5.50 -17.72 -6.27
CA THR A 31 -6.47 -17.08 -7.15
C THR A 31 -6.33 -15.56 -7.18
N ARG A 32 -6.76 -14.94 -8.28
CA ARG A 32 -6.80 -13.47 -8.42
C ARG A 32 -7.71 -12.81 -7.36
N PRO A 33 -8.91 -13.33 -7.05
CA PRO A 33 -9.74 -12.79 -5.97
C PRO A 33 -9.07 -12.80 -4.60
N GLU A 34 -8.28 -13.83 -4.26
CA GLU A 34 -7.51 -13.85 -3.01
C GLU A 34 -6.47 -12.72 -2.96
N ALA A 35 -5.73 -12.53 -4.05
CA ALA A 35 -4.75 -11.45 -4.15
C ALA A 35 -5.42 -10.07 -4.04
N ILE A 36 -6.60 -9.88 -4.63
CA ILE A 36 -7.36 -8.62 -4.52
C ILE A 36 -7.86 -8.41 -3.09
N ASN A 37 -8.41 -9.43 -2.45
CA ASN A 37 -8.88 -9.35 -1.06
C ASN A 37 -7.72 -9.05 -0.08
N ASP A 38 -6.54 -9.62 -0.30
CA ASP A 38 -5.35 -9.30 0.47
C ASP A 38 -4.91 -7.84 0.25
N LEU A 39 -4.89 -7.39 -1.00
CA LEU A 39 -4.58 -6.00 -1.35
C LEU A 39 -5.55 -5.01 -0.70
N GLU A 40 -6.86 -5.30 -0.68
CA GLU A 40 -7.84 -4.46 0.02
C GLU A 40 -7.52 -4.30 1.50
N LYS A 41 -7.20 -5.42 2.17
CA LYS A 41 -6.84 -5.39 3.60
C LYS A 41 -5.55 -4.62 3.83
N PHE A 42 -4.59 -4.76 2.92
CA PHE A 42 -3.36 -3.99 2.94
C PHE A 42 -3.63 -2.49 2.86
N VAL A 43 -4.38 -2.05 1.84
CA VAL A 43 -4.72 -0.63 1.63
C VAL A 43 -5.55 -0.09 2.80
N THR A 44 -6.57 -0.82 3.24
CA THR A 44 -7.40 -0.44 4.39
C THR A 44 -6.55 -0.27 5.66
N GLY A 45 -5.62 -1.20 5.91
CA GLY A 45 -4.71 -1.11 7.04
C GLY A 45 -3.75 0.09 6.96
N MET A 46 -3.45 0.58 5.75
CA MET A 46 -2.61 1.75 5.50
C MET A 46 -3.35 3.09 5.65
N GLU A 47 -4.69 3.10 5.77
CA GLU A 47 -5.47 4.33 5.96
C GLU A 47 -5.19 5.00 7.32
N SER A 48 -4.86 4.21 8.34
CA SER A 48 -4.62 4.69 9.71
C SER A 48 -3.31 4.14 10.29
N PRO A 49 -2.15 4.52 9.71
CA PRO A 49 -0.86 4.04 10.17
C PRO A 49 -0.55 4.63 11.56
N THR A 50 0.03 3.80 12.43
CA THR A 50 0.53 4.26 13.73
C THR A 50 1.96 4.76 13.59
N PHE A 51 2.21 5.97 14.07
CA PHE A 51 3.53 6.61 14.05
C PHE A 51 4.18 6.46 15.43
N ILE A 52 5.27 5.70 15.49
CA ILE A 52 5.95 5.37 16.75
C ILE A 52 7.32 6.04 16.79
N ASP A 53 7.52 6.84 17.83
CA ASP A 53 8.81 7.42 18.18
C ASP A 53 9.52 6.42 19.12
N ASN A 54 10.48 5.63 18.58
CA ASN A 54 11.22 4.53 19.21
C ASN A 54 10.51 3.16 19.34
N ASP A 55 11.29 2.09 19.12
CA ASP A 55 10.92 0.68 18.83
C ASP A 55 10.14 -0.11 19.91
N ASN A 56 9.60 0.55 20.95
CA ASN A 56 9.10 -0.08 22.17
C ASN A 56 7.58 -0.08 22.34
N SER A 57 6.80 -0.13 21.26
CA SER A 57 5.36 -0.39 21.40
C SER A 57 4.86 -1.50 20.49
N ASP A 58 4.22 -2.49 21.13
CA ASP A 58 3.34 -3.44 20.47
C ASP A 58 2.11 -2.67 19.99
N SER A 59 2.21 -2.08 18.80
CA SER A 59 1.08 -1.45 18.15
C SER A 59 0.14 -2.53 17.60
N PRO A 60 -1.16 -2.51 17.95
CA PRO A 60 -2.15 -3.38 17.32
C PRO A 60 -2.48 -2.95 15.89
N SER A 61 -1.96 -1.80 15.41
CA SER A 61 -2.23 -1.32 14.06
C SER A 61 -1.48 -2.16 13.01
N PRO A 62 -2.16 -2.58 11.93
CA PRO A 62 -1.51 -3.32 10.86
C PRO A 62 -0.41 -2.49 10.19
N ALA A 63 -0.60 -1.19 9.97
CA ALA A 63 0.45 -0.33 9.43
C ALA A 63 1.16 0.45 10.54
N THR A 64 2.48 0.31 10.61
CA THR A 64 3.29 0.97 11.64
C THR A 64 4.51 1.63 11.02
N VAL A 65 4.70 2.92 11.28
CA VAL A 65 5.88 3.69 10.90
C VAL A 65 6.74 3.91 12.14
N ILE A 66 7.98 3.42 12.10
CA ILE A 66 8.95 3.60 13.18
C ILE A 66 9.95 4.67 12.78
N PHE A 67 10.15 5.65 13.66
CA PHE A 67 11.18 6.68 13.52
C PHE A 67 12.42 6.31 14.33
N LYS A 68 13.59 6.47 13.71
CA LYS A 68 14.88 6.26 14.36
C LYS A 68 15.84 7.36 13.96
N GLN A 69 16.63 7.83 14.91
CA GLN A 69 17.73 8.77 14.63
C GLN A 69 19.02 7.98 14.35
N ILE A 70 19.68 8.29 13.22
CA ILE A 70 20.95 7.71 12.77
C ILE A 70 21.82 8.88 12.32
N ASP A 71 23.04 9.00 12.85
CA ASP A 71 23.99 10.08 12.51
C ASP A 71 23.37 11.50 12.55
N SER A 72 22.59 11.78 13.59
CA SER A 72 21.83 13.03 13.79
C SER A 72 20.75 13.32 12.75
N ARG A 73 20.45 12.38 11.85
CA ARG A 73 19.34 12.46 10.89
C ARG A 73 18.22 11.52 11.31
N TRP A 74 16.98 11.92 11.04
CA TRP A 74 15.80 11.10 11.29
C TRP A 74 15.48 10.24 10.08
N HIS A 75 15.24 8.96 10.32
CA HIS A 75 14.81 7.98 9.34
C HIS A 75 13.48 7.40 9.75
N TRP A 76 12.72 6.91 8.78
CA TRP A 76 11.51 6.16 9.04
C TRP A 76 11.51 4.83 8.29
N THR A 77 10.91 3.82 8.90
CA THR A 77 10.67 2.52 8.27
C THR A 77 9.21 2.16 8.44
N LEU A 78 8.54 1.86 7.32
CA LEU A 78 7.15 1.42 7.28
C LEU A 78 7.10 -0.11 7.32
N PHE A 79 6.35 -0.62 8.27
CA PHE A 79 6.03 -2.03 8.43
C PHE A 79 4.52 -2.25 8.24
N PHE A 80 4.19 -3.43 7.73
CA PHE A 80 2.83 -3.93 7.70
C PHE A 80 2.75 -5.29 8.39
N SER A 81 1.84 -5.43 9.34
CA SER A 81 1.60 -6.62 10.12
C SER A 81 0.24 -7.20 9.74
N PHE A 82 0.24 -8.43 9.21
CA PHE A 82 -0.98 -9.16 8.86
C PHE A 82 -0.82 -10.64 9.18
N ASN A 83 -1.84 -11.26 9.78
CA ASN A 83 -1.82 -12.66 10.21
C ASN A 83 -0.59 -13.04 11.06
N GLY A 84 -0.11 -12.13 11.92
CA GLY A 84 1.06 -12.35 12.77
C GLY A 84 2.41 -12.25 12.04
N VAL A 85 2.42 -11.97 10.73
CA VAL A 85 3.63 -11.73 9.95
C VAL A 85 3.85 -10.23 9.80
N ARG A 86 5.03 -9.76 10.21
CA ARG A 86 5.45 -8.36 10.06
C ARG A 86 6.42 -8.23 8.89
N SER A 87 6.01 -7.47 7.88
CA SER A 87 6.79 -7.23 6.66
C SER A 87 7.27 -5.78 6.62
N LYS A 88 8.53 -5.56 6.23
CA LYS A 88 9.05 -4.23 5.89
C LYS A 88 8.58 -3.85 4.50
N ILE A 89 7.89 -2.72 4.38
CA ILE A 89 7.32 -2.23 3.11
C ILE A 89 8.25 -1.25 2.43
N ALA A 90 8.73 -0.27 3.19
CA ALA A 90 9.59 0.78 2.67
C ALA A 90 10.39 1.43 3.79
N GLU A 91 11.44 2.15 3.43
CA GLU A 91 12.16 3.04 4.34
C GLU A 91 12.48 4.37 3.66
N SER A 92 12.72 5.37 4.49
CA SER A 92 13.19 6.69 4.04
C SER A 92 14.52 6.62 3.31
N SER A 93 14.82 7.65 2.51
CA SER A 93 16.11 7.78 1.84
C SER A 93 17.31 7.65 2.79
N GLU A 94 18.43 7.15 2.27
CA GLU A 94 19.69 6.98 3.02
C GLU A 94 20.21 8.27 3.66
N LYS A 95 19.87 9.46 3.13
CA LYS A 95 20.29 10.74 3.71
C LYS A 95 19.53 11.14 4.98
N GLY A 96 18.39 10.51 5.25
CA GLY A 96 17.49 10.88 6.34
C GLY A 96 16.93 12.31 6.24
N PHE A 97 16.38 12.79 7.36
CA PHE A 97 15.74 14.10 7.49
C PHE A 97 16.31 14.89 8.67
N ASP A 98 16.20 16.22 8.58
CA ASP A 98 16.81 17.15 9.53
C ASP A 98 16.03 17.22 10.86
N SER A 99 14.75 16.86 10.85
CA SER A 99 13.90 16.84 12.04
C SER A 99 12.91 15.68 12.03
N LEU A 100 12.43 15.32 13.22
CA LEU A 100 11.42 14.28 13.41
C LEU A 100 10.10 14.69 12.75
N GLU A 101 9.74 15.97 12.82
CA GLU A 101 8.51 16.51 12.22
C GLU A 101 8.53 16.36 10.71
N LEU A 102 9.68 16.66 10.06
CA LEU A 102 9.84 16.48 8.63
C LEU A 102 9.77 14.99 8.26
N ALA A 103 10.43 14.12 9.03
CA ALA A 103 10.34 12.67 8.83
C ALA A 103 8.88 12.18 8.92
N LYS A 104 8.13 12.62 9.94
CA LYS A 104 6.71 12.29 10.12
C LYS A 104 5.85 12.79 8.97
N GLN A 105 6.05 14.02 8.54
CA GLN A 105 5.33 14.59 7.39
C GLN A 105 5.60 13.77 6.12
N LYS A 106 6.86 13.41 5.86
CA LYS A 106 7.25 12.64 4.67
C LYS A 106 6.71 11.21 4.72
N ALA A 107 6.75 10.56 5.88
CA ALA A 107 6.14 9.25 6.07
C ALA A 107 4.63 9.28 5.86
N LYS A 108 3.93 10.29 6.40
CA LYS A 108 2.49 10.46 6.19
C LYS A 108 2.14 10.64 4.72
N ILE A 109 2.89 11.48 4.00
CA ILE A 109 2.71 11.66 2.54
C ILE A 109 2.91 10.32 1.81
N PHE A 110 3.93 9.54 2.21
CA PHE A 110 4.19 8.23 1.62
C PHE A 110 3.02 7.25 1.86
N CYS A 111 2.54 7.13 3.10
CA CYS A 111 1.39 6.27 3.41
C CYS A 111 0.13 6.71 2.65
N ASN A 112 -0.18 8.01 2.60
CA ASN A 112 -1.30 8.52 1.81
C ASN A 112 -1.15 8.16 0.33
N SER A 113 0.07 8.23 -0.23
CA SER A 113 0.30 7.86 -1.62
C SER A 113 0.12 6.36 -1.91
N ILE A 114 0.21 5.50 -0.89
CA ILE A 114 -0.16 4.08 -0.98
C ILE A 114 -1.68 3.95 -1.02
N VAL A 115 -2.38 4.61 -0.09
CA VAL A 115 -3.84 4.57 0.02
C VAL A 115 -4.52 5.09 -1.26
N ASP A 116 -3.96 6.16 -1.84
CA ASP A 116 -4.45 6.79 -3.06
C ASP A 116 -3.95 6.11 -4.35
N ALA A 117 -3.13 5.05 -4.24
CA ALA A 117 -2.54 4.42 -5.42
C ALA A 117 -3.61 3.69 -6.25
N PRO A 118 -3.65 3.89 -7.58
CA PRO A 118 -4.57 3.16 -8.44
C PRO A 118 -4.25 1.67 -8.42
N ILE A 119 -5.31 0.85 -8.45
CA ILE A 119 -5.23 -0.61 -8.53
C ILE A 119 -5.51 -1.05 -9.95
N LEU A 120 -4.49 -1.64 -10.58
CA LEU A 120 -4.48 -2.00 -11.99
C LEU A 120 -4.21 -3.50 -12.14
N ASP A 121 -4.53 -4.06 -13.30
CA ASP A 121 -4.08 -5.38 -13.71
C ASP A 121 -2.63 -5.35 -14.24
N GLN A 122 -2.15 -6.51 -14.69
CA GLN A 122 -0.82 -6.67 -15.27
C GLN A 122 -0.56 -5.89 -16.57
N PHE A 123 -1.60 -5.34 -17.21
CA PHE A 123 -1.53 -4.56 -18.44
C PHE A 123 -1.75 -3.07 -18.19
N ASP A 124 -1.67 -2.63 -16.93
CA ASP A 124 -1.92 -1.26 -16.49
C ASP A 124 -3.36 -0.76 -16.77
N ILE A 125 -4.32 -1.69 -16.79
CA ILE A 125 -5.74 -1.39 -16.95
C ILE A 125 -6.42 -1.45 -15.57
N ALA A 126 -7.27 -0.47 -15.26
CA ALA A 126 -8.01 -0.45 -14.00
C ALA A 126 -8.87 -1.72 -13.85
N ILE A 127 -8.80 -2.35 -12.68
CA ILE A 127 -9.60 -3.54 -12.39
C ILE A 127 -11.06 -3.10 -12.15
N PRO A 128 -12.05 -3.73 -12.80
CA PRO A 128 -13.48 -3.46 -12.58
C PRO A 128 -13.89 -3.58 -11.10
N GLY A 129 -14.89 -2.81 -10.70
CA GLY A 129 -15.38 -2.77 -9.31
C GLY A 129 -15.80 -4.14 -8.80
N LEU A 130 -16.40 -4.97 -9.66
CA LEU A 130 -16.83 -6.36 -9.40
C LEU A 130 -15.78 -7.26 -8.73
N GLY A 131 -14.50 -6.91 -8.80
CA GLY A 131 -13.41 -7.63 -8.14
C GLY A 131 -13.23 -7.30 -6.65
N PHE A 132 -13.89 -6.25 -6.13
CA PHE A 132 -13.65 -5.69 -4.81
C PHE A 132 -14.86 -5.77 -3.88
N THR A 133 -14.67 -5.47 -2.58
CA THR A 133 -15.80 -5.23 -1.67
C THR A 133 -16.45 -3.86 -1.95
N LYS A 134 -17.79 -3.79 -1.93
CA LYS A 134 -18.54 -2.55 -2.21
C LYS A 134 -18.11 -1.34 -1.37
N SER A 135 -17.75 -1.57 -0.10
CA SER A 135 -17.25 -0.51 0.79
C SER A 135 -15.92 0.04 0.31
N PHE A 136 -15.01 -0.83 -0.12
CA PHE A 136 -13.71 -0.46 -0.65
C PHE A 136 -13.84 0.23 -2.02
N GLU A 137 -14.69 -0.31 -2.90
CA GLU A 137 -14.99 0.31 -4.20
C GLU A 137 -15.43 1.77 -4.04
N HIS A 138 -16.40 2.01 -3.16
CA HIS A 138 -16.92 3.33 -2.91
C HIS A 138 -15.89 4.27 -2.28
N ALA A 139 -15.10 3.78 -1.30
CA ALA A 139 -14.08 4.59 -0.62
C ALA A 139 -12.95 5.02 -1.58
N HIS A 140 -12.56 4.16 -2.51
CA HIS A 140 -11.45 4.40 -3.44
C HIS A 140 -11.92 4.83 -4.84
N ASN A 141 -13.20 5.16 -5.02
CA ASN A 141 -13.81 5.52 -6.31
C ASN A 141 -13.52 4.51 -7.43
N ILE A 142 -13.46 3.22 -7.09
CA ILE A 142 -13.32 2.13 -8.05
C ILE A 142 -14.72 1.86 -8.59
N GLY A 143 -14.96 2.28 -9.82
CA GLY A 143 -16.23 2.04 -10.50
C GLY A 143 -16.01 1.33 -11.83
N ASP A 144 -17.05 0.63 -12.27
CA ASP A 144 -17.20 0.25 -13.67
C ASP A 144 -17.47 1.51 -14.49
N ILE A 145 -16.42 2.30 -14.75
CA ILE A 145 -16.49 3.41 -15.68
C ILE A 145 -16.67 2.80 -17.07
N HIS A 146 -17.93 2.54 -17.44
CA HIS A 146 -18.27 2.17 -18.79
C HIS A 146 -17.74 3.28 -19.72
N PRO A 147 -16.98 2.98 -20.79
CA PRO A 147 -16.34 4.01 -21.62
C PRO A 147 -17.30 5.05 -22.23
N SER A 148 -18.61 4.78 -22.23
CA SER A 148 -19.65 5.75 -22.63
C SER A 148 -19.95 6.84 -21.59
N SER A 149 -19.54 6.70 -20.32
CA SER A 149 -19.78 7.70 -19.26
C SER A 149 -18.99 9.00 -19.48
N LYS A 150 -17.97 9.00 -20.35
CA LYS A 150 -17.29 10.22 -20.83
C LYS A 150 -18.20 11.15 -21.68
N TRP A 151 -19.38 10.70 -22.07
CA TRP A 151 -20.27 11.40 -22.99
C TRP A 151 -21.56 11.93 -22.34
N VAL A 152 -21.76 11.75 -21.04
CA VAL A 152 -22.89 12.34 -20.31
C VAL A 152 -22.40 13.61 -19.62
N LYS A 153 -22.71 14.76 -20.23
CA LYS A 153 -22.52 16.11 -19.67
C LYS A 153 -23.72 16.52 -18.83
#